data_AF-A0AAU0UX72-F1
#
_entry.id   AF-A0AAU0UX72-F1
#
_cell.length_a   1.000
_cell.length_b   1.000
_cell.length_c   1.000
_cell.angle_alpha   90.00
_cell.angle_beta   90.00
_cell.angle_gamma   90.00
#
_symmetry.space_group_name_H-M   'P 1'
#
loop_
_entity.id
_entity.type
_entity.pdbx_description
1 polymer ?
#
loop_
_entity_poly.entity_id
_entity_poly.type
_entity_poly.pdbx_seq_one_letter_code
_entity_poly.pdbx_strand_id
1 'polypeptide(L)'
;MNRTPLFPAAVTGIRPAPLPGAGPVRVPVSAAVRFRAACPDCRGRFELAAAALRLAIGATSRTTFYTFTCPECGASVRKPAGERIIELLTGGGVRTLRLHTAL
;
A
#
# COMPACT_ATOMS: atom_id res chain seq x y z
N MET A 1 -55.45 -15.46 44.95
CA MET A 1 -54.22 -16.26 44.87
C MET A 1 -53.57 -15.97 43.53
N ASN A 2 -52.71 -14.96 43.44
CA ASN A 2 -51.27 -15.05 43.70
C ASN A 2 -50.55 -15.81 42.58
N ARG A 3 -49.78 -15.08 41.74
CA ARG A 3 -48.35 -15.33 41.46
C ARG A 3 -47.88 -14.61 40.19
N THR A 4 -47.39 -13.40 40.41
CA THR A 4 -46.27 -12.81 39.66
C THR A 4 -45.14 -13.84 39.54
N PRO A 5 -44.47 -13.93 38.39
CA PRO A 5 -43.02 -13.96 38.42
C PRO A 5 -42.45 -12.67 37.82
N LEU A 6 -41.80 -11.91 38.69
CA LEU A 6 -40.79 -10.91 38.37
C LEU A 6 -39.62 -11.63 37.69
N PHE A 7 -39.45 -11.47 36.38
CA PHE A 7 -38.20 -11.81 35.71
C PHE A 7 -37.32 -10.56 35.64
N PRO A 8 -36.13 -10.55 36.28
CA PRO A 8 -35.18 -9.47 36.17
C PRO A 8 -34.23 -9.69 34.99
N ALA A 9 -33.66 -8.57 34.53
CA ALA A 9 -32.36 -8.47 33.87
C ALA A 9 -32.20 -9.10 32.47
N ALA A 10 -32.38 -8.27 31.44
CA ALA A 10 -31.51 -8.34 30.27
C ALA A 10 -31.18 -6.91 29.84
N VAL A 11 -30.14 -6.33 30.46
CA VAL A 11 -29.46 -5.15 29.93
C VAL A 11 -28.79 -5.57 28.61
N THR A 12 -29.49 -5.35 27.50
CA THR A 12 -28.95 -5.57 26.17
C THR A 12 -27.81 -4.59 25.92
N GLY A 13 -26.59 -5.08 26.10
CA GLY A 13 -25.44 -4.79 25.26
C GLY A 13 -25.03 -3.33 25.12
N ILE A 14 -24.14 -2.88 26.01
CA ILE A 14 -23.22 -1.80 25.70
C ILE A 14 -22.34 -2.29 24.55
N ARG A 15 -22.61 -1.85 23.32
CA ARG A 15 -21.71 -2.08 22.19
C ARG A 15 -20.58 -1.05 22.29
N PRO A 16 -19.30 -1.46 22.47
CA PRO A 16 -18.21 -0.51 22.38
C PRO A 16 -18.16 0.06 20.96
N ALA A 17 -18.09 1.39 20.86
CA ALA A 17 -17.87 2.08 19.59
C ALA A 17 -16.50 1.64 19.00
N PRO A 18 -16.40 1.43 17.68
CA PRO A 18 -15.10 1.24 17.05
C PRO A 18 -14.26 2.51 17.25
N LEU A 19 -13.09 2.35 17.87
CA LEU A 19 -12.05 3.37 17.91
C LEU A 19 -11.78 3.81 16.46
N PRO A 20 -11.73 5.12 16.15
CA PRO A 20 -11.26 5.59 14.86
C PRO A 20 -9.77 5.24 14.75
N GLY A 21 -9.50 4.07 14.17
CA GLY A 21 -8.17 3.63 13.84
C GLY A 21 -7.51 4.68 12.96
N ALA A 22 -6.35 5.13 13.40
CA ALA A 22 -5.45 6.02 12.68
C ALA A 22 -5.38 5.62 11.21
N GLY A 23 -6.09 6.39 10.35
CA GLY A 23 -5.80 6.39 8.93
C GLY A 23 -4.33 6.77 8.76
N PRO A 24 -3.58 6.15 7.83
CA PRO A 24 -2.19 6.53 7.61
C PRO A 24 -2.14 8.02 7.28
N VAL A 25 -1.51 8.79 8.17
CA VAL A 25 -1.21 10.20 7.95
C VAL A 25 -0.39 10.28 6.67
N ARG A 26 -1.02 10.72 5.58
CA ARG A 26 -0.35 10.95 4.30
C ARG A 26 0.53 12.18 4.47
N VAL A 27 1.76 11.97 4.92
CA VAL A 27 2.82 12.99 4.85
C VAL A 27 2.95 13.45 3.39
N PRO A 28 2.84 14.75 3.09
CA PRO A 28 3.02 15.24 1.74
C PRO A 28 4.49 15.06 1.36
N VAL A 29 4.78 14.04 0.55
CA VAL A 29 6.12 13.79 0.01
C VAL A 29 6.44 14.96 -0.90
N SER A 30 7.37 15.78 -0.44
CA SER A 30 7.92 16.98 -1.07
C SER A 30 8.17 16.73 -2.54
N ALA A 31 7.36 17.33 -3.43
CA ALA A 31 7.60 17.70 -4.84
C ALA A 31 8.54 16.85 -5.75
N ALA A 32 8.87 15.61 -5.39
CA ALA A 32 10.02 14.87 -5.92
C ALA A 32 9.54 13.82 -6.93
N VAL A 33 9.96 14.02 -8.19
CA VAL A 33 9.95 13.07 -9.31
C VAL A 33 8.66 12.24 -9.48
N ARG A 34 7.84 12.63 -10.46
CA ARG A 34 6.66 11.88 -10.89
C ARG A 34 7.04 10.83 -11.93
N PHE A 35 6.66 9.59 -11.69
CA PHE A 35 6.87 8.46 -12.60
C PHE A 35 5.54 8.10 -13.28
N ARG A 36 5.55 8.06 -14.61
CA ARG A 36 4.39 7.60 -15.39
C ARG A 36 4.32 6.08 -15.36
N ALA A 37 3.21 5.57 -14.83
CA ALA A 37 2.89 4.15 -14.88
C ALA A 37 1.59 3.92 -15.65
N ALA A 38 1.55 2.81 -16.37
CA ALA A 38 0.34 2.27 -16.98
C ALA A 38 -0.04 0.99 -16.24
N CYS A 39 -1.29 0.91 -15.78
CA CYS A 39 -1.85 -0.32 -15.20
C CYS A 39 -2.35 -1.22 -16.34
N PRO A 40 -1.95 -2.50 -16.38
CA PRO A 40 -2.43 -3.45 -17.39
C PRO A 40 -3.91 -3.85 -17.17
N ASP A 41 -4.41 -3.79 -15.94
CA ASP A 41 -5.78 -4.20 -15.58
C ASP A 41 -6.82 -3.17 -16.05
N CYS A 42 -6.68 -1.91 -15.64
CA CYS A 42 -7.63 -0.85 -16.01
C CYS A 42 -7.20 -0.05 -17.26
N ARG A 43 -6.00 -0.29 -17.79
CA ARG A 43 -5.37 0.46 -18.90
C ARG A 43 -5.22 1.97 -18.66
N GLY A 44 -5.47 2.43 -17.44
CA GLY A 44 -5.26 3.81 -17.03
C GLY A 44 -3.77 4.16 -16.96
N ARG A 45 -3.43 5.38 -17.37
CA ARG A 45 -2.11 5.99 -17.21
C ARG A 45 -2.17 7.02 -16.10
N PHE A 46 -1.24 6.94 -15.16
CA PHE A 46 -1.21 7.82 -14.00
C PHE A 46 0.23 8.11 -13.57
N GLU A 47 0.37 9.21 -12.83
CA GLU A 47 1.66 9.71 -12.36
C GLU A 47 1.80 9.44 -10.85
N LEU A 48 2.67 8.51 -10.51
CA LEU A 48 2.97 8.15 -9.12
C LEU A 48 4.19 8.94 -8.63
N ALA A 49 4.16 9.35 -7.37
CA ALA A 49 5.37 9.83 -6.71
C ALA A 49 6.30 8.66 -6.38
N ALA A 50 7.60 8.94 -6.23
CA ALA A 50 8.61 7.98 -5.78
C ALA A 50 8.17 7.15 -4.56
N ALA A 51 7.50 7.77 -3.59
CA ALA A 51 7.02 7.12 -2.37
C ALA A 51 5.90 6.08 -2.59
N ALA A 52 5.18 6.14 -3.71
CA ALA A 52 4.13 5.18 -4.05
C ALA A 52 4.68 3.94 -4.78
N LEU A 53 5.92 4.01 -5.25
CA LEU A 53 6.63 2.91 -5.87
C LEU A 53 7.46 2.17 -4.81
N ARG A 54 7.53 0.85 -4.94
CA ARG A 54 8.41 0.00 -4.13
C ARG A 54 9.39 -0.68 -5.06
N LEU A 55 10.67 -0.34 -4.95
CA LEU A 55 11.72 -0.94 -5.74
C LEU A 55 12.37 -2.07 -4.95
N ALA A 56 12.28 -3.29 -5.46
CA ALA A 56 12.99 -4.46 -4.96
C ALA A 56 14.27 -4.65 -5.76
N ILE A 57 15.43 -4.56 -5.10
CA ILE A 57 16.75 -4.70 -5.71
C ILE A 57 17.33 -6.07 -5.35
N GLY A 58 17.44 -6.96 -6.32
CA GLY A 58 18.18 -8.22 -6.22
C GLY A 58 19.65 -8.07 -6.63
N ALA A 59 20.36 -9.20 -6.73
CA ALA A 59 21.78 -9.24 -7.07
C ALA A 59 22.12 -8.72 -8.48
N THR A 60 21.16 -8.77 -9.42
CA THR A 60 21.31 -8.28 -10.80
C THR A 60 20.07 -7.48 -11.24
N SER A 61 20.22 -6.64 -12.28
CA SER A 61 19.11 -5.86 -12.87
C SER A 61 17.97 -6.73 -13.45
N ARG A 62 18.23 -8.00 -13.75
CA ARG A 62 17.20 -8.96 -14.15
C ARG A 62 16.36 -9.45 -12.96
N THR A 63 16.92 -9.37 -11.76
CA THR A 63 16.26 -9.74 -10.49
C THR A 63 15.69 -8.53 -9.74
N THR A 64 15.78 -7.33 -10.32
CA THR A 64 15.16 -6.13 -9.77
C THR A 64 13.76 -5.91 -10.32
N PHE A 65 12.81 -5.67 -9.43
CA PHE A 65 11.41 -5.47 -9.78
C PHE A 65 10.87 -4.26 -9.03
N TYR A 66 10.08 -3.43 -9.70
CA TYR A 66 9.29 -2.42 -9.02
C TYR A 66 7.82 -2.82 -8.97
N THR A 67 7.18 -2.55 -7.84
CA THR A 67 5.76 -2.78 -7.62
C THR A 67 5.08 -1.47 -7.27
N PHE A 68 3.91 -1.25 -7.85
CA PHE A 68 3.04 -0.13 -7.49
C PHE A 68 1.59 -0.59 -7.41
N THR A 69 0.82 0.12 -6.59
CA THR A 69 -0.62 -0.07 -6.50
C THR A 69 -1.30 0.98 -7.38
N CYS A 70 -2.18 0.54 -8.28
CA CYS A 70 -2.99 1.45 -9.07
C CYS A 70 -4.02 2.14 -8.17
N PRO A 71 -4.10 3.48 -8.13
CA PRO A 71 -5.11 4.18 -7.31
C PRO A 71 -6.52 4.10 -7.91
N GLU A 72 -6.65 3.80 -9.21
CA GLU A 72 -7.94 3.69 -9.90
C GLU A 72 -8.65 2.37 -9.59
N CYS A 73 -7.93 1.24 -9.72
CA CYS A 73 -8.49 -0.10 -9.54
C CYS A 73 -7.97 -0.86 -8.31
N GLY A 74 -6.97 -0.33 -7.60
CA GLY A 74 -6.35 -1.02 -6.47
C GLY A 74 -5.41 -2.18 -6.84
N ALA A 75 -5.22 -2.47 -8.13
CA ALA A 75 -4.41 -3.60 -8.58
C ALA A 75 -2.93 -3.40 -8.24
N SER A 76 -2.27 -4.47 -7.80
CA SER A 76 -0.82 -4.49 -7.53
C SER A 76 -0.07 -4.95 -8.77
N VAL A 77 0.57 -4.00 -9.46
CA VAL A 77 1.26 -4.25 -10.73
C VAL A 77 2.76 -4.38 -10.48
N ARG A 78 3.36 -5.44 -11.01
CA ARG A 78 4.81 -5.69 -10.96
C ARG A 78 5.43 -5.49 -12.33
N LYS A 79 6.54 -4.77 -12.39
CA LYS A 79 7.29 -4.55 -13.63
C LYS A 79 8.79 -4.74 -13.39
N PRO A 80 9.53 -5.32 -14.36
CA PRO A 80 10.98 -5.43 -14.26
C PRO A 80 11.61 -4.04 -14.30
N ALA A 81 12.57 -3.79 -13.41
CA ALA A 81 13.33 -2.55 -13.39
C ALA A 81 14.58 -2.72 -14.26
N GLY A 82 14.61 -2.09 -15.43
CA GLY A 82 15.84 -1.98 -16.22
C GLY A 82 16.82 -1.01 -15.55
N GLU A 83 18.10 -1.09 -15.89
CA GLU A 83 19.19 -0.30 -15.30
C GLU A 83 18.86 1.20 -15.21
N ARG A 84 18.36 1.79 -16.30
CA ARG A 84 17.97 3.21 -16.35
C ARG A 84 16.80 3.58 -15.43
N ILE A 85 15.86 2.64 -15.20
CA ILE A 85 14.77 2.86 -14.24
C ILE A 85 15.29 2.73 -12.81
N ILE A 86 16.25 1.84 -12.54
CA ILE A 86 16.87 1.69 -11.22
C ILE A 86 17.56 3.00 -10.82
N GLU A 87 18.36 3.58 -11.72
CA GLU A 87 19.04 4.87 -11.48
C GLU A 87 18.03 5.98 -11.17
N LEU A 88 16.98 6.11 -11.97
CA LEU A 88 15.96 7.14 -11.78
C LEU A 88 15.17 6.97 -10.47
N LEU A 89 14.78 5.74 -10.14
CA LEU A 89 14.05 5.44 -8.91
C LEU A 89 14.94 5.62 -7.68
N THR A 90 16.19 5.18 -7.75
CA THR A 90 17.16 5.30 -6.65
C THR A 90 17.54 6.76 -6.42
N GLY A 91 17.82 7.51 -7.49
CA GLY A 91 18.09 8.95 -7.43
C GLY A 91 16.88 9.79 -7.00
N GLY A 92 15.66 9.32 -7.28
CA GLY A 92 14.41 9.94 -6.87
C GLY A 92 13.98 9.65 -5.42
N GLY A 93 14.77 8.91 -4.64
CA GLY A 93 14.48 8.63 -3.23
C GLY A 93 13.41 7.56 -2.98
N VAL A 94 13.17 6.66 -3.95
CA VAL A 94 12.25 5.53 -3.78
C VAL A 94 12.76 4.61 -2.67
N ARG A 95 11.86 4.10 -1.83
CA ARG A 95 12.22 3.10 -0.82
C ARG A 95 12.68 1.83 -1.51
N THR A 96 13.98 1.55 -1.40
CA THR A 96 14.59 0.34 -1.94
C THR A 96 14.54 -0.76 -0.89
N LEU A 97 13.99 -1.90 -1.28
CA LEU A 97 14.05 -3.14 -0.52
C LEU A 97 15.13 -4.01 -1.17
N ARG A 98 16.24 -4.25 -0.48
CA ARG A 98 17.23 -5.22 -0.96
C ARG A 98 16.74 -6.63 -0.67
N LEU A 99 16.61 -7.46 -1.71
CA LEU A 99 16.43 -8.89 -1.51
C LEU A 99 17.80 -9.51 -1.29
N HIS A 100 18.01 -10.03 -0.09
CA HIS A 100 19.08 -10.98 0.18
C HIS A 100 18.62 -12.34 -0.30
N THR A 101 19.01 -12.73 -1.50
CA THR A 101 18.91 -14.13 -1.92
C THR A 101 19.92 -14.90 -1.06
N ALA A 102 19.45 -15.61 -0.03
CA ALA A 102 20.24 -16.64 0.60
C ALA A 102 20.45 -17.72 -0.47
N LEU A 103 21.65 -17.76 -1.05
CA LEU A 103 22.12 -18.83 -1.92
C LEU A 103 22.44 -20.06 -1.07
#